data_AF-A0A6L3X281-F1
#
_entry.id   AF-A0A6L3X281-F1
#
_cell.length_a   1.000
_cell.length_b   1.000
_cell.length_c   1.000
_cell.angle_alpha   90.00
_cell.angle_beta   90.00
_cell.angle_gamma   90.00
#
_symmetry.space_group_name_H-M   'P 1'
#
loop_
_entity.id
_entity.type
_entity.pdbx_description
1 polymer ?
#
loop_
_entity_poly.entity_id
_entity_poly.type
_entity_poly.pdbx_seq_one_letter_code
_entity_poly.pdbx_strand_id
1 'polypeptide(L)'
;AIPMGSVLTLPATGSESNKGAVISRKTTGDKQAFMNEHVQPVFAILDPVYTYTLPARQVANGVVDAFVHTVEQYVTYPVNAKIQDRFAEGILLTLIEEGPKALKEPENYDVRANVMWAATQALNGLIGAGVPQD
;
A
#
# COMPACT_ATOMS: atom_id res chain seq x y z
N ALA A 1 -19.57 3.62 -13.61
CA ALA A 1 -18.22 4.17 -13.88
C ALA A 1 -17.65 3.50 -15.14
N ILE A 2 -16.63 4.08 -15.75
CA ILE A 2 -15.91 3.45 -16.88
C ILE A 2 -14.93 2.42 -16.28
N PRO A 3 -14.87 1.17 -16.80
CA PRO A 3 -13.87 0.20 -16.37
C PRO A 3 -12.44 0.73 -16.54
N MET A 4 -11.58 0.48 -15.56
CA MET A 4 -10.19 0.93 -15.57
C MET A 4 -9.26 -0.17 -15.08
N GLY A 5 -8.00 -0.09 -15.48
CA GLY A 5 -6.90 -0.88 -14.92
C GLY A 5 -5.74 0.04 -14.55
N SER A 6 -4.77 -0.49 -13.81
CA SER A 6 -3.58 0.25 -13.37
C SER A 6 -2.29 -0.46 -13.78
N VAL A 7 -1.25 0.32 -14.05
CA VAL A 7 0.13 -0.14 -14.21
C VAL A 7 0.98 0.66 -13.23
N LEU A 8 1.57 -0.04 -12.27
CA LEU A 8 2.23 0.59 -11.14
C LEU A 8 3.69 0.94 -11.47
N THR A 9 4.09 2.18 -11.19
CA THR A 9 5.48 2.66 -11.38
C THR A 9 6.08 3.34 -10.14
N LEU A 10 5.24 3.68 -9.17
CA LEU A 10 5.63 4.15 -7.85
C LEU A 10 5.43 3.01 -6.84
N PRO A 11 6.01 3.09 -5.62
CA PRO A 11 5.69 2.11 -4.58
C PRO A 11 4.17 2.03 -4.38
N ALA A 12 3.66 0.83 -4.11
CA ALA A 12 2.22 0.62 -3.97
C ALA A 12 1.64 1.53 -2.88
N THR A 13 0.67 2.35 -3.29
CA THR A 13 -0.18 3.14 -2.38
C THR A 13 -1.49 2.40 -2.10
N GLY A 14 -1.62 1.16 -2.56
CA GLY A 14 -2.81 0.33 -2.42
C GLY A 14 -3.98 0.69 -3.33
N SER A 15 -3.94 1.87 -3.96
CA SER A 15 -5.00 2.35 -4.86
C SER A 15 -5.20 1.44 -6.06
N GLU A 16 -4.18 0.67 -6.46
CA GLU A 16 -4.28 -0.33 -7.52
C GLU A 16 -5.20 -1.50 -7.17
N SER A 17 -5.50 -1.69 -5.89
CA SER A 17 -6.23 -2.86 -5.41
C SER A 17 -7.39 -2.52 -4.47
N ASN A 18 -7.76 -1.24 -4.34
CA ASN A 18 -8.90 -0.80 -3.55
C ASN A 18 -9.89 0.07 -4.34
N LYS A 19 -11.01 0.41 -3.68
CA LYS A 19 -12.15 1.13 -4.26
C LYS A 19 -12.22 2.61 -3.84
N GLY A 20 -11.10 3.16 -3.36
CA GLY A 20 -11.01 4.51 -2.82
C GLY A 20 -10.17 5.44 -3.70
N ALA A 21 -10.47 6.74 -3.64
CA ALA A 21 -9.62 7.76 -4.23
C ALA A 21 -9.69 9.07 -3.42
N VAL A 22 -8.58 9.81 -3.43
CA VAL A 22 -8.47 11.11 -2.74
C VAL A 22 -8.24 12.20 -3.78
N ILE A 23 -9.13 13.19 -3.82
CA ILE A 23 -9.15 14.25 -4.83
C ILE A 23 -9.07 15.61 -4.15
N SER A 24 -8.21 16.49 -4.69
CA SER A 24 -8.06 17.87 -4.22
C SER A 24 -8.69 18.88 -5.16
N ARG A 25 -9.40 19.88 -4.61
CA ARG A 25 -10.00 21.00 -5.36
C ARG A 25 -9.19 22.28 -5.16
N LYS A 26 -8.37 22.65 -6.14
CA LYS A 26 -7.45 23.81 -6.05
C LYS A 26 -8.14 25.14 -5.72
N THR A 27 -9.36 25.37 -6.21
CA THR A 27 -10.08 26.64 -5.99
C THR A 27 -10.54 26.85 -4.55
N THR A 28 -10.74 25.76 -3.80
CA THR A 28 -11.20 25.82 -2.39
C THR A 28 -10.13 25.35 -1.41
N GLY A 29 -9.09 24.66 -1.88
CA GLY A 29 -8.09 24.03 -1.04
C GLY A 29 -8.54 22.71 -0.40
N ASP A 30 -9.75 22.22 -0.73
CA ASP A 30 -10.26 20.96 -0.17
C ASP A 30 -9.47 19.74 -0.65
N LYS A 31 -9.39 18.72 0.21
CA LYS A 31 -8.91 17.38 -0.10
C LYS A 31 -9.90 16.37 0.48
N GLN A 32 -10.59 15.65 -0.38
CA GLN A 32 -11.70 14.77 0.01
C GLN A 32 -11.49 13.37 -0.54
N ALA A 33 -11.84 12.36 0.26
CA ALA A 33 -11.87 10.97 -0.15
C ALA A 33 -13.27 10.57 -0.63
N PHE A 34 -13.35 9.63 -1.56
CA PHE A 34 -14.58 8.91 -1.84
C PHE A 34 -14.26 7.42 -2.05
N MET A 35 -15.25 6.57 -1.81
CA MET A 35 -15.14 5.12 -2.04
C MET A 35 -16.37 4.63 -2.79
N ASN A 36 -16.18 3.82 -3.83
CA ASN A 36 -17.28 3.23 -4.58
C ASN A 36 -16.83 1.95 -5.31
N GLU A 37 -17.62 0.87 -5.23
CA GLU A 37 -17.27 -0.41 -5.86
C GLU A 37 -17.07 -0.31 -7.37
N HIS A 38 -17.74 0.65 -8.03
CA HIS A 38 -17.58 0.87 -9.47
C HIS A 38 -16.22 1.47 -9.86
N VAL A 39 -15.41 1.98 -8.93
CA VAL A 39 -14.07 2.52 -9.23
C VAL A 39 -12.93 1.59 -8.86
N GLN A 40 -13.22 0.38 -8.40
CA GLN A 40 -12.21 -0.66 -8.23
C GLN A 40 -11.56 -0.98 -9.59
N PRO A 41 -10.22 -0.95 -9.70
CA PRO A 41 -9.53 -1.40 -10.91
C PRO A 41 -9.90 -2.85 -11.26
N VAL A 42 -10.16 -3.12 -12.54
CA VAL A 42 -10.44 -4.47 -13.07
C VAL A 42 -9.19 -5.34 -13.01
N PHE A 43 -8.03 -4.74 -13.22
CA PHE A 43 -6.73 -5.39 -13.08
C PHE A 43 -5.68 -4.36 -12.65
N ALA A 44 -4.60 -4.86 -12.06
CA ALA A 44 -3.40 -4.10 -11.74
C ALA A 44 -2.17 -4.87 -12.22
N ILE A 45 -1.24 -4.19 -12.89
CA ILE A 45 0.06 -4.74 -13.29
C ILE A 45 1.11 -4.21 -12.33
N LEU A 46 1.74 -5.13 -11.60
CA LEU A 46 2.77 -4.87 -10.61
C LEU A 46 4.06 -5.56 -11.07
N ASP A 47 4.95 -4.79 -11.68
CA ASP A 47 6.29 -5.25 -12.09
C ASP A 47 7.35 -4.55 -11.21
N PRO A 48 8.07 -5.28 -10.34
CA PRO A 48 9.09 -4.71 -9.47
C PRO A 48 10.18 -3.95 -10.21
N VAL A 49 10.47 -4.30 -11.46
CA VAL A 49 11.51 -3.65 -12.29
C VAL A 49 11.18 -2.19 -12.55
N TYR A 50 9.90 -1.83 -12.67
CA TYR A 50 9.49 -0.43 -12.85
C TYR A 50 9.82 0.46 -11.65
N THR A 51 10.14 -0.14 -10.50
CA THR A 51 10.51 0.60 -9.30
C THR A 51 12.01 0.86 -9.18
N TYR A 52 12.84 0.28 -10.05
CA TYR A 52 14.31 0.40 -9.99
C TYR A 52 14.77 1.85 -10.18
N THR A 53 14.07 2.61 -11.01
CA THR A 53 14.40 4.00 -11.34
C THR A 53 13.91 5.01 -10.30
N LEU A 54 13.28 4.57 -9.20
CA LEU A 54 12.81 5.47 -8.16
C LEU A 54 13.96 6.11 -7.38
N PRO A 55 13.90 7.42 -7.09
CA PRO A 55 14.80 8.04 -6.14
C PRO A 55 14.67 7.38 -4.76
N ALA A 56 15.78 7.25 -4.03
CA ALA A 56 15.82 6.67 -2.69
C ALA A 56 14.77 7.29 -1.73
N ARG A 57 14.51 8.61 -1.86
CA ARG A 57 13.46 9.30 -1.10
C ARG A 57 12.07 8.72 -1.35
N GLN A 58 11.71 8.41 -2.60
CA GLN A 58 10.40 7.83 -2.91
C GLN A 58 10.31 6.38 -2.43
N VAL A 59 11.40 5.61 -2.53
CA VAL A 59 11.45 4.24 -1.98
C VAL A 59 11.23 4.27 -0.46
N ALA A 60 11.98 5.11 0.26
CA ALA A 60 11.86 5.26 1.70
C ALA A 60 10.44 5.71 2.11
N ASN A 61 9.90 6.72 1.43
CA ASN A 61 8.53 7.18 1.69
C ASN A 61 7.50 6.07 1.47
N GLY A 62 7.62 5.27 0.40
CA GLY A 62 6.68 4.17 0.15
C GLY A 62 6.72 3.07 1.21
N VAL A 63 7.91 2.72 1.71
CA VAL A 63 8.07 1.76 2.82
C VAL A 63 7.40 2.31 4.09
N VAL A 64 7.65 3.58 4.42
CA VAL A 64 7.06 4.21 5.61
C VAL A 64 5.55 4.34 5.49
N ASP A 65 5.03 4.73 4.33
CA ASP A 65 3.59 4.86 4.07
C ASP A 65 2.87 3.51 4.23
N ALA A 66 3.40 2.45 3.63
CA ALA A 66 2.87 1.10 3.80
C ALA A 66 2.93 0.61 5.27
N PHE A 67 4.02 0.93 5.98
CA PHE A 67 4.16 0.60 7.40
C PHE A 67 3.10 1.32 8.23
N VAL A 68 2.90 2.62 8.00
CA VAL A 68 1.90 3.45 8.71
C VAL A 68 0.48 2.93 8.44
N HIS A 69 0.12 2.69 7.18
CA HIS A 69 -1.18 2.13 6.84
C HIS A 69 -1.44 0.78 7.53
N THR A 70 -0.41 -0.06 7.64
CA THR A 70 -0.55 -1.35 8.35
C THR A 70 -0.81 -1.14 9.84
N VAL A 71 -0.12 -0.21 10.51
CA VAL A 71 -0.33 0.05 11.94
C VAL A 71 -1.65 0.75 12.24
N GLU A 72 -2.15 1.63 11.37
CA GLU A 72 -3.47 2.28 11.52
C GLU A 72 -4.64 1.27 11.53
N GLN A 73 -4.43 0.08 10.96
CA GLN A 73 -5.41 -1.01 10.92
C GLN A 73 -5.18 -2.09 11.97
N TYR A 74 -4.04 -2.06 12.66
CA TYR A 74 -3.59 -3.10 13.60
C TYR A 74 -3.47 -2.60 15.04
N VAL A 75 -2.84 -1.44 15.25
CA VAL A 75 -2.60 -0.84 16.56
C VAL A 75 -3.79 0.03 16.96
N THR A 76 -4.97 -0.59 17.02
CA THR A 76 -6.23 0.08 17.35
C THR A 76 -6.78 -0.43 18.69
N TYR A 77 -7.90 -1.13 18.70
CA TYR A 77 -8.48 -1.77 19.88
C TYR A 77 -8.33 -3.29 19.79
N PRO A 78 -8.10 -3.99 20.92
CA PRO A 78 -8.06 -5.45 20.90
C PRO A 78 -9.41 -6.06 20.48
N VAL A 79 -9.43 -6.79 19.36
CA VAL A 79 -10.65 -7.38 18.78
C VAL A 79 -10.58 -8.90 18.56
N ASN A 80 -9.51 -9.57 19.01
CA ASN A 80 -9.28 -11.02 18.85
C ASN A 80 -9.37 -11.48 17.37
N ALA A 81 -8.94 -10.62 16.45
CA ALA A 81 -8.92 -10.85 15.01
C ALA A 81 -7.59 -11.49 14.59
N LYS A 82 -7.33 -12.71 15.05
CA LYS A 82 -6.02 -13.37 14.93
C LYS A 82 -5.45 -13.41 13.51
N ILE A 83 -6.30 -13.51 12.48
CA ILE A 83 -5.83 -13.55 11.08
C ILE A 83 -5.36 -12.16 10.64
N GLN A 84 -6.14 -11.12 10.93
CA GLN A 84 -5.79 -9.73 10.66
C GLN A 84 -4.50 -9.35 11.37
N ASP A 85 -4.36 -9.70 12.66
CA ASP A 85 -3.14 -9.46 13.44
C ASP A 85 -1.93 -10.11 12.78
N ARG A 86 -2.02 -11.41 12.42
CA ARG A 86 -0.90 -12.13 11.80
C ARG A 86 -0.52 -11.61 10.42
N PHE A 87 -1.50 -11.18 9.62
CA PHE A 87 -1.20 -10.56 8.33
C PHE A 87 -0.56 -9.19 8.49
N ALA A 88 -1.06 -8.35 9.40
CA ALA A 88 -0.44 -7.07 9.69
C ALA A 88 1.01 -7.23 10.20
N GLU A 89 1.23 -8.12 11.18
CA GLU A 89 2.56 -8.44 11.70
C GLU A 89 3.52 -8.91 10.60
N GLY A 90 3.06 -9.80 9.70
CA GLY A 90 3.85 -10.31 8.58
C GLY A 90 4.26 -9.21 7.60
N ILE A 91 3.35 -8.27 7.29
CA ILE A 91 3.65 -7.11 6.45
C ILE A 91 4.69 -6.22 7.13
N LEU A 92 4.51 -5.89 8.40
CA LEU A 92 5.44 -5.03 9.16
C LEU A 92 6.85 -5.64 9.24
N LEU A 93 6.95 -6.93 9.53
CA LEU A 93 8.23 -7.64 9.58
C LEU A 93 8.92 -7.64 8.22
N THR A 94 8.18 -7.91 7.15
CA THR A 94 8.71 -7.88 5.78
C THR A 94 9.23 -6.49 5.41
N LEU A 95 8.51 -5.42 5.75
CA LEU A 95 8.96 -4.04 5.50
C LEU A 95 10.21 -3.67 6.32
N ILE A 96 10.34 -4.16 7.55
CA ILE A 96 11.55 -3.99 8.39
C ILE A 96 12.75 -4.70 7.78
N GLU A 97 12.55 -5.93 7.28
CA GLU A 97 13.62 -6.76 6.71
C GLU A 97 14.08 -6.25 5.33
N GLU A 98 13.13 -5.92 4.45
CA GLU A 98 13.39 -5.64 3.03
C GLU A 98 13.47 -4.14 2.71
N GLY A 99 12.78 -3.28 3.47
CA GLY A 99 12.78 -1.84 3.24
C GLY A 99 14.18 -1.20 3.24
N PRO A 100 15.05 -1.46 4.23
CA PRO A 100 16.42 -0.97 4.23
C PRO A 100 17.26 -1.53 3.07
N LYS A 101 17.00 -2.77 2.64
CA LYS A 101 17.69 -3.39 1.50
C LYS A 101 17.27 -2.70 0.20
N ALA A 102 16.00 -2.34 0.03
CA ALA A 102 15.53 -1.64 -1.17
C ALA A 102 16.22 -0.28 -1.41
N LEU A 103 16.78 0.34 -0.37
CA LEU A 103 17.58 1.56 -0.46
C LEU A 103 19.05 1.28 -0.82
N LYS A 104 19.61 0.16 -0.39
CA LYS A 104 21.02 -0.22 -0.59
C LYS A 104 21.24 -1.01 -1.88
N GLU A 105 20.23 -1.79 -2.28
CA GLU A 105 20.22 -2.73 -3.39
C GLU A 105 19.00 -2.43 -4.30
N PRO A 106 18.95 -1.26 -4.95
CA PRO A 106 17.75 -0.79 -5.65
C PRO A 106 17.33 -1.66 -6.83
N GLU A 107 18.22 -2.44 -7.41
CA GLU A 107 17.94 -3.32 -8.56
C GLU A 107 17.85 -4.81 -8.17
N ASN A 108 17.82 -5.12 -6.87
CA ASN A 108 17.60 -6.48 -6.38
C ASN A 108 16.11 -6.85 -6.50
N TYR A 109 15.78 -7.68 -7.48
CA TYR A 109 14.40 -8.04 -7.83
C TYR A 109 13.60 -8.54 -6.64
N ASP A 110 14.14 -9.50 -5.87
CA ASP A 110 13.42 -10.14 -4.78
C ASP A 110 13.13 -9.14 -3.65
N VAL A 111 14.09 -8.25 -3.35
CA VAL A 111 13.89 -7.17 -2.38
C VAL A 111 12.76 -6.23 -2.83
N ARG A 112 12.79 -5.80 -4.10
CA ARG A 112 11.78 -4.89 -4.64
C ARG A 112 10.40 -5.55 -4.72
N ALA A 113 10.34 -6.83 -5.07
CA ALA A 113 9.12 -7.62 -5.13
C ALA A 113 8.48 -7.78 -3.75
N ASN A 114 9.26 -8.11 -2.72
CA ASN A 114 8.76 -8.23 -1.36
C ASN A 114 8.21 -6.90 -0.83
N VAL A 115 8.93 -5.78 -1.04
CA VAL A 115 8.44 -4.46 -0.63
C VAL A 115 7.17 -4.07 -1.38
N MET A 116 7.13 -4.28 -2.71
CA MET A 116 5.94 -3.98 -3.53
C MET A 116 4.72 -4.77 -3.08
N TRP A 117 4.89 -6.07 -2.81
CA TRP A 117 3.79 -6.93 -2.39
C TRP A 117 3.32 -6.61 -0.97
N ALA A 118 4.25 -6.40 -0.04
CA ALA A 118 3.92 -5.96 1.32
C ALA A 118 3.10 -4.66 1.31
N ALA A 119 3.52 -3.67 0.51
CA ALA A 119 2.81 -2.41 0.36
C ALA A 119 1.42 -2.57 -0.29
N THR A 120 1.26 -3.48 -1.26
CA THR A 120 -0.06 -3.80 -1.84
C THR A 120 -1.01 -4.35 -0.77
N GLN A 121 -0.53 -5.30 0.04
CA GLN A 121 -1.33 -5.94 1.09
C GLN A 121 -1.65 -5.00 2.26
N ALA A 122 -0.80 -3.99 2.50
CA ALA A 122 -0.99 -2.99 3.54
C ALA A 122 -2.26 -2.13 3.35
N LEU A 123 -2.82 -2.04 2.13
CA LEU A 123 -4.04 -1.25 1.89
C LEU A 123 -5.06 -1.92 0.94
N ASN A 124 -4.94 -3.23 0.72
CA ASN A 124 -5.91 -4.00 -0.08
C ASN A 124 -7.29 -4.12 0.62
N GLY A 125 -7.35 -3.79 1.92
CA GLY A 125 -8.56 -3.85 2.75
C GLY A 125 -8.70 -5.14 3.56
N LEU A 126 -7.88 -6.16 3.29
CA LEU A 126 -7.92 -7.45 3.97
C LEU A 126 -7.63 -7.35 5.47
N ILE A 127 -6.54 -6.66 5.86
CA ILE A 127 -6.13 -6.57 7.26
C ILE A 127 -7.06 -5.67 8.09
N GLY A 128 -7.75 -4.72 7.46
CA GLY A 128 -8.77 -3.87 8.08
C GLY A 128 -10.18 -4.46 8.11
N ALA A 129 -10.41 -5.61 7.46
CA ALA A 129 -11.76 -6.16 7.31
C ALA A 129 -12.30 -6.67 8.66
N GLY A 130 -13.35 -6.00 9.17
CA GLY A 130 -14.02 -6.37 10.41
C GLY A 130 -13.29 -5.91 11.68
N VAL A 131 -12.30 -5.03 11.57
CA VAL A 131 -11.56 -4.46 12.71
C VAL A 131 -11.68 -2.92 12.75
N PRO A 132 -11.56 -2.29 13.94
CA PRO A 132 -11.44 -0.85 14.05
C PRO A 132 -10.17 -0.36 13.33
N GLN A 133 -10.30 0.77 12.66
CA GLN A 133 -9.23 1.47 11.95
C GLN A 133 -9.22 2.93 12.45
N ASP A 134 -8.06 3.57 12.46
CA ASP A 134 -7.93 5.03 12.71
C ASP A 134 -8.54 5.86 11.55
#